data_AF-A0A9Q3FLQ8-F1
#
_entry.id   AF-A0A9Q3FLQ8-F1
#
_cell.length_a   1.000
_cell.length_b   1.000
_cell.length_c   1.000
_cell.angle_alpha   90.00
_cell.angle_beta   90.00
_cell.angle_gamma   90.00
#
_symmetry.space_group_name_H-M   'P 1'
#
loop_
_entity.id
_entity.type
_entity.pdbx_description
1 polymer ?
#
loop_
_entity_poly.entity_id
_entity_poly.type
_entity_poly.pdbx_seq_one_letter_code
_entity_poly.pdbx_strand_id
1 'polypeptide(L)'
;MPKSKQEYRQEIWTYDTYSRTKSPLEVVHMDWVTALPPSGDKGYNACLVIVDRYSKTPIFLPCLKDDTAMDTALLLWSRVISHTGLFMNIIRDKDLKFTYALWTNLHRFFGTNYHSLQYITLKQMGCQRG
;
A
#
# COMPACT_ATOMS: atom_id res chain seq x y z
N MET A 1 11.18 25.17 -1.23
CA MET A 1 12.02 24.17 -1.92
C MET A 1 11.37 22.80 -1.82
N PRO A 2 11.33 22.00 -2.89
CA PRO A 2 10.94 20.60 -2.78
C PRO A 2 11.94 19.88 -1.87
N LYS A 3 11.45 19.09 -0.91
CA LYS A 3 12.29 18.35 0.03
C LYS A 3 13.16 17.33 -0.71
N SER A 4 14.39 17.15 -0.25
CA SER A 4 15.31 16.15 -0.76
C SER A 4 14.86 14.73 -0.41
N LYS A 5 15.36 13.74 -1.15
CA LYS A 5 15.08 12.31 -0.92
C LYS A 5 15.49 11.86 0.49
N GLN A 6 16.52 12.46 1.09
CA GLN A 6 16.97 12.16 2.45
C GLN A 6 16.03 12.75 3.51
N GLU A 7 15.53 13.96 3.30
CA GLU A 7 14.55 14.59 4.19
C GLU A 7 13.22 13.83 4.19
N TYR A 8 12.78 13.32 3.04
CA TYR A 8 11.62 12.42 2.99
C TYR A 8 11.87 11.12 3.77
N ARG A 9 13.06 10.51 3.66
CA ARG A 9 13.42 9.31 4.42
C ARG A 9 13.45 9.56 5.94
N GLN A 10 13.91 10.74 6.37
CA GLN A 10 13.93 11.14 7.78
C GLN A 10 12.52 11.48 8.31
N GLU A 11 11.65 12.12 7.51
CA GLU A 11 10.24 12.33 7.88
C GLU A 11 9.46 11.01 7.94
N ILE A 12 9.73 10.09 7.02
CA ILE A 12 9.16 8.73 7.06
C ILE A 12 9.60 8.04 8.35
N TRP A 13 10.90 8.06 8.68
CA TRP A 13 11.42 7.45 9.90
C TRP A 13 10.88 8.09 11.19
N THR A 14 10.66 9.41 11.21
CA THR A 14 10.06 10.08 12.39
C THR A 14 8.58 9.76 12.56
N TYR A 15 7.81 9.63 11.47
CA TYR A 15 6.44 9.10 11.50
C TYR A 15 6.40 7.61 11.91
N ASP A 16 7.40 6.85 11.47
CA ASP A 16 7.66 5.46 11.84
C ASP A 16 7.81 5.30 13.36
N THR A 17 8.52 6.22 14.01
CA THR A 17 8.71 6.21 15.47
C THR A 17 7.50 6.71 16.28
N TYR A 18 6.64 7.59 15.73
CA TYR A 18 5.52 8.19 16.48
C TYR A 18 4.27 7.31 16.54
N SER A 19 4.16 6.28 15.71
CA SER A 19 3.03 5.34 15.69
C SER A 19 3.48 3.91 15.99
N ARG A 20 3.69 3.60 17.27
CA ARG A 20 3.69 2.19 17.70
C ARG A 20 2.28 1.66 17.47
N THR A 21 2.10 0.92 16.38
CA THR A 21 0.82 0.28 16.02
C THR A 21 0.26 -0.44 17.24
N LYS A 22 -1.02 -0.20 17.54
CA LYS A 22 -1.65 -0.76 18.74
C LYS A 22 -2.26 -2.13 18.47
N SER A 23 -2.56 -2.41 17.19
CA SER A 23 -3.16 -3.65 16.74
C SER A 23 -2.48 -4.22 15.49
N PRO A 24 -2.53 -5.56 15.29
CA PRO A 24 -2.06 -6.19 14.06
C PRO A 24 -2.75 -5.61 12.83
N LEU A 25 -1.99 -5.44 11.73
CA LEU A 25 -2.49 -4.98 10.43
C LEU A 25 -3.11 -3.57 10.42
N GLU A 26 -2.95 -2.81 11.51
CA GLU A 26 -3.38 -1.41 11.55
C GLU A 26 -2.58 -0.55 10.57
N VAL A 27 -1.26 -0.75 10.56
CA VAL A 27 -0.34 -0.06 9.65
C VAL A 27 0.47 -1.11 8.92
N VAL A 28 0.45 -1.06 7.59
CA VAL A 28 1.19 -2.00 6.75
C VAL A 28 2.07 -1.26 5.76
N HIS A 29 3.23 -1.83 5.46
CA HIS A 29 4.00 -1.44 4.29
C HIS A 29 3.60 -2.31 3.11
N MET A 30 3.40 -1.73 1.93
CA MET A 30 3.15 -2.50 0.71
C MET A 30 4.20 -2.20 -0.35
N ASP A 31 4.76 -3.26 -0.92
CA ASP A 31 5.77 -3.18 -1.97
C ASP A 31 5.54 -4.24 -3.05
N TRP A 32 6.01 -3.98 -4.28
CA TRP A 32 5.96 -4.92 -5.40
C TRP A 32 7.35 -5.39 -5.75
N VAL A 33 7.59 -6.69 -5.56
CA VAL A 33 8.74 -7.35 -6.17
C VAL A 33 8.34 -7.72 -7.59
N THR A 34 8.96 -7.07 -8.57
CA THR A 34 8.72 -7.31 -10.00
C THR A 34 9.94 -7.96 -10.64
N ALA A 35 9.78 -8.45 -11.88
CA ALA A 35 10.83 -9.15 -12.64
C ALA A 35 11.26 -10.50 -12.04
N LEU A 36 10.31 -11.21 -11.45
CA LEU A 36 10.51 -12.61 -11.06
C LEU A 36 10.37 -13.51 -12.29
N PRO A 37 11.10 -14.65 -12.35
CA PRO A 37 10.85 -15.67 -13.35
C PRO A 37 9.38 -16.14 -13.28
N PRO A 38 8.66 -16.23 -14.40
CA PRO A 38 7.29 -16.74 -14.42
C PRO A 38 7.21 -18.11 -13.74
N SER A 39 6.35 -18.23 -12.74
CA SER A 39 6.27 -19.42 -11.88
C SER A 39 4.83 -19.90 -11.69
N GLY A 40 4.66 -21.22 -11.64
CA GLY A 40 3.37 -21.91 -11.47
C GLY A 40 2.47 -21.89 -12.73
N ASP A 41 1.31 -22.55 -12.65
CA ASP A 41 0.40 -22.74 -13.79
C ASP A 41 -0.14 -21.42 -14.37
N LYS A 42 -0.16 -20.36 -13.56
CA LYS A 42 -0.61 -19.02 -13.94
C LYS A 42 0.51 -18.09 -14.40
N GLY A 43 1.76 -18.54 -14.36
CA GLY A 43 2.91 -17.75 -14.83
C GLY A 43 3.15 -16.46 -14.04
N TYR A 44 2.90 -16.47 -12.73
CA TYR A 44 3.10 -15.28 -11.89
C TYR A 44 4.57 -14.80 -11.97
N ASN A 45 4.75 -13.52 -12.30
CA ASN A 45 6.06 -12.90 -12.54
C ASN A 45 6.32 -11.69 -11.63
N ALA A 46 5.44 -11.47 -10.65
CA ALA A 46 5.56 -10.46 -9.62
C ALA A 46 4.97 -10.97 -8.29
N CYS A 47 5.28 -10.27 -7.21
CA CYS A 47 4.74 -10.53 -5.89
C CYS A 47 4.44 -9.21 -5.18
N LEU A 48 3.22 -9.07 -4.69
CA LEU A 48 2.84 -8.01 -3.77
C LEU A 48 3.20 -8.46 -2.35
N VAL A 49 4.11 -7.73 -1.72
CA VAL A 49 4.55 -7.94 -0.35
C VAL A 49 3.85 -6.94 0.55
N ILE A 50 3.23 -7.45 1.61
CA ILE A 50 2.56 -6.64 2.63
C ILE A 50 3.23 -6.94 3.96
N VAL A 51 3.87 -5.97 4.58
CA VAL A 51 4.54 -6.16 5.87
C VAL A 51 3.75 -5.46 6.94
N ASP A 52 3.23 -6.24 7.89
CA ASP A 52 2.60 -5.70 9.08
C ASP A 52 3.64 -5.05 9.99
N ARG A 53 3.42 -3.79 10.36
CA ARG A 53 4.34 -3.05 11.24
C ARG A 53 4.33 -3.60 12.66
N TYR A 54 3.20 -4.15 13.10
CA TYR A 54 3.01 -4.66 14.46
C TYR A 54 3.76 -5.98 14.64
N SER A 55 3.44 -6.99 13.82
CA SER A 55 4.04 -8.32 13.91
C SER A 55 5.36 -8.46 13.17
N LYS A 56 5.75 -7.48 12.34
CA LYS A 56 6.90 -7.56 11.42
C LYS A 56 6.83 -8.75 10.45
N THR A 57 5.64 -9.31 10.27
CA THR A 57 5.43 -10.49 9.43
C THR A 57 5.06 -10.06 8.01
N PRO A 58 5.76 -10.58 6.98
CA PRO A 58 5.40 -10.35 5.60
C PRO A 58 4.31 -11.32 5.13
N ILE A 59 3.39 -10.80 4.31
CA ILE A 59 2.39 -11.54 3.56
C ILE A 59 2.77 -11.40 2.08
N PHE A 60 2.93 -12.54 1.40
CA PHE A 60 3.31 -12.59 -0.01
C PHE A 60 2.10 -12.98 -0.85
N LEU A 61 1.73 -12.11 -1.78
CA LEU A 61 0.64 -12.32 -2.71
C LEU A 61 1.19 -12.43 -4.13
N PRO A 62 1.23 -13.62 -4.75
CA PRO A 62 1.69 -13.77 -6.12
C PRO A 62 0.76 -13.04 -7.07
N CYS A 63 1.34 -12.29 -8.00
CA CYS A 63 0.59 -11.44 -8.92
C CYS A 63 1.33 -11.33 -10.26
N LEU A 64 0.71 -10.67 -11.24
CA LEU A 64 1.38 -10.33 -12.49
C LEU A 64 1.94 -8.91 -12.38
N LYS A 65 3.04 -8.66 -13.08
CA LYS A 65 3.66 -7.33 -13.18
C LYS A 65 2.69 -6.32 -13.78
N ASP A 66 1.88 -6.78 -14.72
CA ASP A 66 0.94 -5.97 -15.49
C ASP A 66 -0.48 -5.95 -14.88
N ASP A 67 -0.64 -6.48 -13.66
CA ASP A 67 -1.92 -6.42 -12.94
C ASP A 67 -2.35 -4.96 -12.75
N THR A 68 -3.61 -4.68 -13.09
CA THR A 68 -4.17 -3.35 -12.92
C THR A 68 -4.41 -3.04 -11.45
N ALA A 69 -4.73 -1.78 -11.16
CA ALA A 69 -5.12 -1.37 -9.82
C ALA A 69 -6.39 -2.10 -9.35
N MET A 70 -7.26 -2.51 -10.28
CA MET A 70 -8.46 -3.27 -9.95
C MET A 70 -8.14 -4.73 -9.64
N ASP A 71 -7.29 -5.37 -10.44
CA ASP A 71 -6.85 -6.76 -10.20
C ASP A 71 -6.14 -6.86 -8.84
N THR A 72 -5.29 -5.89 -8.54
CA THR A 72 -4.61 -5.80 -7.25
C THR A 72 -5.60 -5.56 -6.10
N ALA A 73 -6.65 -4.75 -6.30
CA ALA A 73 -7.68 -4.52 -5.29
C ALA A 73 -8.42 -5.83 -4.96
N LEU A 74 -8.79 -6.58 -6.00
CA LEU A 74 -9.46 -7.88 -5.88
C LEU A 74 -8.56 -8.91 -5.19
N LEU A 75 -7.28 -8.96 -5.54
CA LEU A 75 -6.29 -9.82 -4.89
C LEU A 75 -6.16 -9.51 -3.40
N LEU A 76 -6.04 -8.23 -3.05
CA LEU A 76 -5.91 -7.78 -1.67
C LEU A 76 -7.17 -8.06 -0.85
N TRP A 77 -8.34 -7.78 -1.44
CA TRP A 77 -9.64 -8.07 -0.83
C TRP A 77 -9.81 -9.56 -0.54
N SER A 78 -9.64 -10.39 -1.57
CA SER A 78 -9.91 -11.83 -1.49
C SER A 78 -8.93 -12.57 -0.59
N ARG A 79 -7.68 -12.11 -0.49
CA ARG A 79 -6.63 -12.83 0.25
C ARG A 79 -6.37 -12.32 1.65
N VAL A 80 -6.56 -11.02 1.89
CA VAL A 80 -6.18 -10.42 3.18
C VAL A 80 -7.39 -9.77 3.83
N ILE A 81 -7.96 -8.75 3.19
CA ILE A 81 -8.91 -7.89 3.88
C ILE A 81 -10.22 -8.62 4.26
N SER A 82 -10.68 -9.56 3.44
CA SER A 82 -11.85 -10.40 3.77
C SER A 82 -11.70 -11.20 5.07
N HIS A 83 -10.46 -11.49 5.50
CA HIS A 83 -10.18 -12.25 6.72
C HIS A 83 -9.80 -11.35 7.90
N THR A 84 -9.15 -10.22 7.64
CA THR A 84 -8.51 -9.40 8.67
C THR A 84 -9.19 -8.06 8.92
N GLY A 85 -10.03 -7.59 8.00
CA GLY A 85 -10.53 -6.22 7.98
C GLY A 85 -9.58 -5.23 7.32
N LEU A 86 -10.01 -3.96 7.26
CA LEU A 86 -9.34 -2.88 6.56
C LEU A 86 -8.06 -2.42 7.26
N PHE A 87 -7.03 -2.10 6.47
CA PHE A 87 -5.83 -1.42 6.98
C PHE A 87 -6.15 0.06 7.25
N MET A 88 -5.69 0.58 8.40
CA MET A 88 -5.87 1.99 8.74
C MET A 88 -4.86 2.88 8.02
N ASN A 89 -3.64 2.38 7.81
CA ASN A 89 -2.60 3.12 7.08
C ASN A 89 -1.77 2.17 6.21
N ILE A 90 -1.47 2.61 4.99
CA ILE A 90 -0.56 1.91 4.09
C ILE A 90 0.56 2.84 3.64
N ILE A 91 1.78 2.43 3.91
CA ILE A 91 2.98 3.11 3.41
C ILE A 91 3.42 2.36 2.14
N ARG A 92 3.29 3.00 0.97
CA ARG A 92 3.69 2.41 -0.34
C ARG A 92 4.83 3.16 -0.98
N ASP A 93 5.68 2.43 -1.71
CA ASP A 93 6.81 2.97 -2.47
C ASP A 93 6.52 3.13 -3.99
N LYS A 94 5.33 2.71 -4.47
CA LYS A 94 4.89 2.83 -5.89
C LYS A 94 4.25 4.18 -6.23
N ASP A 95 4.08 4.43 -7.54
CA ASP A 95 3.41 5.61 -8.12
C ASP A 95 2.07 5.95 -7.41
N LEU A 96 1.92 7.23 -7.05
CA LEU A 96 0.75 7.80 -6.40
C LEU A 96 -0.54 7.56 -7.20
N LYS A 97 -0.48 7.55 -8.54
CA LYS A 97 -1.66 7.34 -9.40
C LYS A 97 -2.23 5.92 -9.25
N PHE A 98 -1.36 4.92 -9.26
CA PHE A 98 -1.75 3.53 -9.06
C PHE A 98 -2.28 3.32 -7.63
N THR A 99 -1.69 3.99 -6.64
CA THR A 99 -2.16 3.95 -5.23
C THR A 99 -3.57 4.49 -5.11
N TYR A 100 -3.82 5.65 -5.69
CA TYR A 100 -5.12 6.29 -5.68
C TYR A 100 -6.21 5.41 -6.33
N ALA A 101 -5.91 4.84 -7.50
CA ALA A 101 -6.83 3.97 -8.22
C ALA A 101 -7.14 2.67 -7.44
N LEU A 102 -6.12 2.06 -6.83
CA LEU A 102 -6.28 0.87 -5.98
C LEU A 102 -7.27 1.14 -4.86
N TRP A 103 -7.07 2.25 -4.13
CA TRP A 103 -7.92 2.61 -3.00
C TRP A 103 -9.34 2.92 -3.39
N THR A 104 -9.52 3.66 -4.48
CA THR A 104 -10.85 3.96 -5.02
C THR A 104 -11.62 2.65 -5.30
N ASN A 105 -10.93 1.65 -5.86
CA ASN A 105 -11.53 0.33 -6.11
C ASN A 105 -11.79 -0.45 -4.81
N LEU A 106 -10.87 -0.43 -3.84
CA LEU A 106 -11.08 -1.07 -2.53
C LEU A 106 -12.29 -0.46 -1.81
N HIS A 107 -12.39 0.85 -1.71
CA HIS A 107 -13.52 1.53 -1.06
C HIS A 107 -14.86 1.20 -1.71
N ARG A 108 -14.89 1.06 -3.04
CA ARG A 108 -16.07 0.57 -3.76
C ARG A 108 -16.49 -0.81 -3.29
N PHE A 109 -15.56 -1.71 -2.96
CA PHE A 109 -15.88 -3.02 -2.39
C PHE A 109 -16.43 -2.94 -0.95
N PHE A 110 -15.98 -1.98 -0.14
CA PHE A 110 -16.50 -1.78 1.24
C PHE A 110 -17.81 -0.99 1.30
N GLY A 111 -18.26 -0.36 0.20
CA GLY A 111 -19.40 0.57 0.23
C GLY A 111 -19.15 1.82 1.10
N THR A 112 -17.89 2.14 1.38
CA THR A 112 -17.53 3.27 2.27
C THR A 112 -17.34 4.55 1.47
N ASN A 113 -18.11 5.58 1.81
CA ASN A 113 -17.97 6.92 1.24
C ASN A 113 -16.72 7.61 1.80
N TYR A 114 -15.68 7.71 0.97
CA TYR A 114 -14.56 8.66 0.88
C TYR A 114 -13.98 9.42 2.10
N HIS A 115 -14.34 9.18 3.37
CA HIS A 115 -14.06 10.15 4.44
C HIS A 115 -13.04 9.78 5.52
N SER A 116 -12.44 8.58 5.54
CA SER A 116 -11.56 8.20 6.67
C SER A 116 -10.12 7.79 6.35
N LEU A 117 -9.60 8.08 5.15
CA LEU A 117 -8.16 7.86 4.83
C LEU A 117 -7.49 9.12 4.25
N GLN A 118 -7.88 10.30 4.72
CA GLN A 118 -7.24 11.56 4.33
C GLN A 118 -5.79 11.72 4.82
N TYR A 119 -5.25 10.80 5.64
CA TYR A 119 -3.95 11.01 6.27
C TYR A 119 -2.72 10.57 5.47
N ILE A 120 -2.86 9.93 4.30
CA ILE A 120 -1.68 9.47 3.54
C ILE A 120 -1.47 10.20 2.20
N THR A 121 -2.47 10.92 1.67
CA THR A 121 -2.32 11.61 0.37
C THR A 121 -1.91 13.09 0.50
N LEU A 122 -2.00 13.71 1.69
CA LEU A 122 -1.93 15.17 1.83
C LEU A 122 -0.66 15.75 2.50
N LYS A 123 0.48 15.04 2.47
CA LYS A 123 1.79 15.68 2.72
C LYS A 123 2.75 15.70 1.53
N GLN A 124 2.29 15.31 0.34
CA GLN A 124 3.05 15.47 -0.92
C GLN A 124 2.39 16.41 -1.95
N MET A 125 1.26 17.05 -1.64
CA MET A 125 0.77 18.21 -2.41
C MET A 125 1.33 19.56 -1.89
N GLY A 126 2.58 19.56 -1.44
CA GLY A 126 3.41 20.76 -1.34
C GLY A 126 4.21 21.00 -2.63
N CYS A 127 3.62 20.74 -3.80
CA CYS A 127 4.17 21.10 -5.10
C CYS A 127 3.49 22.38 -5.57
N GLN A 128 4.22 23.49 -5.37
CA GLN A 128 4.23 24.73 -6.13
C GLN A 128 3.10 24.92 -7.15
N ARG A 129 2.15 25.79 -6.81
CA ARG A 129 1.66 26.76 -7.79
C ARG A 129 2.30 28.09 -7.41
N GLY A 130 2.77 28.81 -8.43
CA GLY A 130 3.47 30.09 -8.31
C GLY A 130 2.63 31.17 -7.63
#